data_AF-A0A3E0IL04-F1
#
_entry.id   AF-A0A3E0IL04-F1
#
_cell.length_a   1.000
_cell.length_b   1.000
_cell.length_c   1.000
_cell.angle_alpha   90.00
_cell.angle_beta   90.00
_cell.angle_gamma   90.00
#
_symmetry.space_group_name_H-M   'P 1'
#
loop_
_entity.id
_entity.type
_entity.pdbx_description
1 polymer ?
#
loop_
_entity_poly.entity_id
_entity_poly.type
_entity_poly.pdbx_seq_one_letter_code
_entity_poly.pdbx_strand_id
1 'polypeptide(L)'
;GEESKNLLECLGYSTSKAKQKVRKEIKRQIRFCEDEILKCNKTITNRIHRFSDFKQNISYIDIYKTIVNQFNTDSNFKSSCLKMSLQALESKGKNINTSIAVNDETLEYAAQYVLAELPFFLNANPIINTQETLMAYHAPWELGTNIINNKFNLKMNEKQGYIILTEKGDNYVKSV
;
A
#
# COMPACT_ATOMS: atom_id res chain seq x y z
N GLY A 1 0.20 -3.94 6.72
CA GLY A 1 1.38 -4.07 7.58
C GLY A 1 1.09 -3.49 8.94
N GLU A 2 2.07 -3.40 9.82
CA GLU A 2 1.87 -2.89 11.19
C GLU A 2 1.43 -1.42 11.20
N GLU A 3 1.91 -0.64 10.25
CA GLU A 3 1.65 0.79 10.03
C GLU A 3 0.18 1.06 9.70
N SER A 4 -0.61 0.03 9.35
CA SER A 4 -2.06 0.15 9.20
C SER A 4 -2.76 0.56 10.50
N LYS A 5 -2.10 0.41 11.66
CA LYS A 5 -2.62 0.91 12.94
C LYS A 5 -2.70 2.45 12.95
N ASN A 6 -1.79 3.13 12.25
CA ASN A 6 -1.71 4.60 12.26
C ASN A 6 -3.00 5.19 11.71
N LEU A 7 -3.54 4.59 10.65
CA LEU A 7 -4.84 4.97 10.09
C LEU A 7 -5.98 4.83 11.11
N LEU A 8 -5.97 3.78 11.94
CA LEU A 8 -6.99 3.60 12.97
C LEU A 8 -6.80 4.56 14.15
N GLU A 9 -5.56 4.87 14.52
CA GLU A 9 -5.25 5.85 15.56
C GLU A 9 -5.71 7.26 15.13
N CYS A 10 -5.44 7.65 13.88
CA CYS A 10 -6.01 8.86 13.29
C CYS A 10 -7.54 8.83 13.29
N LEU A 11 -8.16 7.64 13.25
CA LEU A 11 -9.61 7.46 13.35
C LEU A 11 -10.13 7.37 14.80
N GLY A 12 -9.33 7.78 15.79
CA GLY A 12 -9.73 7.88 17.21
C GLY A 12 -9.61 6.58 18.00
N TYR A 13 -8.96 5.55 17.47
CA TYR A 13 -8.70 4.32 18.24
C TYR A 13 -7.48 4.51 19.13
N SER A 14 -7.54 3.98 20.37
CA SER A 14 -6.33 3.82 21.16
C SER A 14 -5.35 2.86 20.49
N THR A 15 -4.05 3.05 20.71
CA THR A 15 -3.00 2.20 20.13
C THR A 15 -3.20 0.71 20.38
N SER A 16 -3.65 0.33 21.58
CA SER A 16 -3.94 -1.07 21.91
C SER A 16 -5.07 -1.64 21.05
N LYS A 17 -6.16 -0.88 20.91
CA LYS A 17 -7.35 -1.27 20.14
C LYS A 17 -7.07 -1.28 18.64
N ALA A 18 -6.30 -0.32 18.13
CA ALA A 18 -5.82 -0.26 16.76
C ALA A 18 -4.97 -1.49 16.41
N LYS A 19 -3.96 -1.81 17.24
CA LYS A 19 -3.12 -3.02 17.08
C LYS A 19 -3.95 -4.30 17.08
N GLN A 20 -4.91 -4.44 18.00
CA GLN A 20 -5.78 -5.61 18.06
C GLN A 20 -6.64 -5.75 16.80
N LYS A 21 -7.25 -4.66 16.32
CA LYS A 21 -8.04 -4.65 15.09
C LYS A 21 -7.21 -5.03 13.87
N VAL A 22 -6.03 -4.43 13.69
CA VAL A 22 -5.12 -4.77 12.57
C VAL A 22 -4.75 -6.24 12.62
N ARG A 23 -4.34 -6.77 13.78
CA ARG A 23 -3.99 -8.19 13.92
C ARG A 23 -5.16 -9.12 13.57
N LYS A 24 -6.37 -8.79 14.03
CA LYS A 24 -7.58 -9.56 13.73
C LYS A 24 -7.87 -9.59 12.23
N GLU A 25 -7.84 -8.42 11.58
CA GLU A 25 -8.15 -8.28 10.16
C GLU A 25 -7.10 -8.97 9.28
N ILE A 26 -5.82 -8.77 9.58
CA ILE A 26 -4.73 -9.43 8.85
C ILE A 26 -4.80 -10.96 8.98
N LYS A 27 -5.07 -11.49 10.18
CA LYS A 27 -5.27 -12.94 10.34
C LYS A 27 -6.44 -13.47 9.51
N ARG A 28 -7.53 -12.71 9.44
CA ARG A 28 -8.69 -13.07 8.61
C ARG A 28 -8.32 -13.09 7.12
N GLN A 29 -7.63 -12.06 6.64
CA GLN A 29 -7.18 -11.97 5.24
C GLN A 29 -6.21 -13.10 4.87
N ILE A 30 -5.23 -13.40 5.74
CA ILE A 30 -4.31 -14.52 5.53
C ILE A 30 -5.08 -15.83 5.36
N ARG A 31 -6.04 -16.13 6.24
CA ARG A 31 -6.87 -17.35 6.13
C ARG A 31 -7.60 -17.45 4.79
N PHE A 32 -8.26 -16.37 4.36
CA PHE A 32 -8.96 -16.37 3.06
C PHE A 32 -7.99 -16.57 1.90
N CYS A 33 -6.82 -15.91 1.92
CA CYS A 33 -5.81 -16.11 0.89
C CYS A 33 -5.25 -17.54 0.88
N GLU A 34 -4.96 -18.12 2.06
CA GLU A 34 -4.48 -19.50 2.20
C GLU A 34 -5.49 -20.50 1.62
N ASP A 35 -6.76 -20.37 2.00
CA ASP A 35 -7.85 -21.22 1.51
C ASP A 35 -7.95 -21.18 -0.03
N GLU A 36 -7.91 -19.99 -0.63
CA GLU A 36 -8.01 -19.85 -2.09
C GLU A 36 -6.75 -20.34 -2.83
N ILE A 37 -5.56 -20.13 -2.26
CA ILE A 37 -4.30 -20.65 -2.82
C ILE A 37 -4.30 -22.18 -2.83
N LEU A 38 -4.77 -22.81 -1.75
CA LEU A 38 -4.88 -24.27 -1.65
C LEU A 38 -5.89 -24.84 -2.65
N LYS A 39 -7.05 -24.19 -2.83
CA LYS A 39 -8.03 -24.56 -3.88
C LYS A 39 -7.43 -24.50 -5.28
N CYS A 40 -6.49 -23.60 -5.52
CA CYS A 40 -5.75 -23.50 -6.77
C CYS A 40 -4.61 -24.54 -6.91
N ASN A 41 -4.50 -25.51 -5.99
CA ASN A 41 -3.43 -26.51 -5.94
C ASN A 41 -2.02 -25.89 -5.92
N LYS A 42 -1.84 -24.80 -5.17
CA LYS A 42 -0.55 -24.11 -5.00
C LYS A 42 -0.09 -24.15 -3.54
N THR A 43 1.22 -24.04 -3.34
CA THR A 43 1.81 -23.95 -1.99
C THR A 43 1.71 -22.53 -1.42
N ILE A 44 1.44 -22.44 -0.12
CA ILE A 44 1.32 -21.19 0.64
C ILE A 44 2.69 -20.56 0.93
N THR A 45 3.72 -21.38 1.16
CA THR A 45 5.05 -20.92 1.59
C THR A 45 5.57 -19.80 0.69
N ASN A 46 5.93 -18.67 1.30
CA ASN A 46 6.43 -17.46 0.65
C ASN A 46 5.49 -16.83 -0.41
N ARG A 47 4.16 -17.03 -0.29
CA ARG A 47 3.17 -16.47 -1.21
C ARG A 47 2.42 -15.25 -0.66
N ILE A 48 2.20 -15.22 0.65
CA ILE A 48 1.45 -14.16 1.33
C ILE A 48 2.43 -13.35 2.18
N HIS A 49 2.44 -12.05 1.95
CA HIS A 49 3.39 -11.14 2.56
C HIS A 49 2.69 -9.89 3.09
N ARG A 50 3.22 -9.34 4.17
CA ARG A 50 2.92 -7.98 4.63
C ARG A 50 4.15 -7.14 4.36
N PHE A 51 3.97 -5.88 3.99
CA PHE A 51 5.10 -4.97 3.82
C PHE A 51 5.98 -4.86 5.09
N SER A 52 5.38 -5.01 6.27
CA SER A 52 6.09 -5.02 7.55
C SER A 52 6.96 -6.27 7.79
N ASP A 53 6.82 -7.33 6.99
CA ASP A 53 7.64 -8.54 7.12
C ASP A 53 9.09 -8.30 6.66
N PHE A 54 9.32 -7.22 5.87
CA PHE A 54 10.61 -6.91 5.25
C PHE A 54 11.37 -5.77 5.92
N LYS A 55 11.03 -5.41 7.17
CA LYS A 55 11.69 -4.31 7.91
C LYS A 55 13.21 -4.46 8.06
N GLN A 56 13.71 -5.70 8.00
CA GLN A 56 15.13 -6.02 8.09
C GLN A 56 15.75 -6.43 6.73
N ASN A 57 14.98 -6.40 5.64
CA ASN A 57 15.49 -6.68 4.31
C ASN A 57 16.22 -5.44 3.78
N ILE A 58 17.47 -5.62 3.34
CA ILE A 58 18.35 -4.51 2.92
C ILE A 58 17.74 -3.73 1.74
N SER A 59 17.20 -4.42 0.74
CA SER A 59 16.56 -3.78 -0.42
C SER A 59 15.34 -2.96 -0.02
N TYR A 60 14.49 -3.47 0.88
CA TYR A 60 13.38 -2.70 1.43
C TYR A 60 13.88 -1.46 2.17
N ILE A 61 14.89 -1.60 3.03
CA ILE A 61 15.47 -0.49 3.81
C ILE A 61 16.00 0.61 2.90
N ASP A 62 16.74 0.27 1.85
CA ASP A 62 17.37 1.26 0.96
C ASP A 62 16.33 2.02 0.12
N ILE A 63 15.34 1.30 -0.40
CA ILE A 63 14.22 1.91 -1.14
C ILE A 63 13.41 2.82 -0.19
N TYR A 64 13.08 2.32 1.01
CA TYR A 64 12.34 3.08 2.02
C TYR A 64 13.07 4.36 2.44
N LYS A 65 14.37 4.29 2.69
CA LYS A 65 15.20 5.47 3.01
C LYS A 65 15.14 6.52 1.90
N THR A 66 15.21 6.09 0.64
CA THR A 66 15.13 6.98 -0.52
C THR A 66 13.77 7.67 -0.58
N ILE A 67 12.68 6.92 -0.39
CA ILE A 67 11.31 7.45 -0.35
C ILE A 67 11.13 8.47 0.79
N VAL A 68 11.61 8.14 2.01
CA VAL A 68 11.50 9.04 3.17
C VAL A 68 12.32 10.31 2.96
N ASN A 69 13.52 10.21 2.38
CA ASN A 69 14.31 11.39 2.04
C ASN A 69 13.56 12.29 1.05
N GLN A 70 12.93 11.71 0.01
CA GLN A 70 12.11 12.48 -0.92
C GLN A 70 10.90 13.12 -0.21
N PHE A 71 10.23 12.40 0.68
CA PHE A 71 9.09 12.93 1.47
C PHE A 71 9.48 14.15 2.31
N ASN A 72 10.70 14.17 2.85
CA ASN A 72 11.18 15.28 3.68
C ASN A 72 11.72 16.46 2.87
N THR A 73 12.18 16.24 1.64
CA THR A 73 12.90 17.25 0.83
C THR A 73 12.11 17.82 -0.34
N ASP A 74 11.09 17.09 -0.83
CA ASP A 74 10.25 17.49 -1.96
C ASP A 74 8.80 17.70 -1.49
N SER A 75 8.38 18.96 -1.44
CA SER A 75 7.05 19.36 -1.01
C SER A 75 5.93 18.85 -1.92
N ASN A 76 6.18 18.68 -3.21
CA ASN A 76 5.20 18.14 -4.16
C ASN A 76 5.00 16.64 -3.93
N PHE A 77 6.08 15.91 -3.68
CA PHE A 77 6.01 14.50 -3.31
C PHE A 77 5.31 14.32 -1.96
N LYS A 78 5.68 15.12 -0.95
CA LYS A 78 5.01 15.15 0.36
C LYS A 78 3.50 15.37 0.21
N SER A 79 3.10 16.42 -0.50
CA SER A 79 1.68 16.72 -0.75
C SER A 79 0.94 15.54 -1.41
N SER A 80 1.57 14.88 -2.38
CA SER A 80 0.97 13.72 -3.06
C SER A 80 0.81 12.51 -2.14
N CYS A 81 1.77 12.25 -1.24
CA CYS A 81 1.64 11.23 -0.20
C CYS A 81 0.55 11.56 0.82
N LEU A 82 0.41 12.83 1.22
CA LEU A 82 -0.65 13.27 2.15
C LEU A 82 -2.04 13.11 1.53
N LYS A 83 -2.22 13.41 0.24
CA LYS A 83 -3.48 13.14 -0.50
C LYS A 83 -3.85 11.65 -0.49
N MET A 84 -2.88 10.78 -0.75
CA MET A 84 -3.10 9.32 -0.70
C MET A 84 -3.45 8.85 0.72
N SER A 85 -2.86 9.47 1.74
CA SER A 85 -3.15 9.20 3.15
C SER A 85 -4.57 9.63 3.52
N LEU A 86 -5.02 10.79 3.04
CA LEU A 86 -6.39 11.26 3.18
C LEU A 86 -7.39 10.27 2.57
N GLN A 87 -7.15 9.83 1.32
CA GLN A 87 -7.99 8.82 0.66
C GLN A 87 -8.06 7.51 1.45
N ALA A 88 -6.93 7.06 2.03
CA ALA A 88 -6.88 5.87 2.88
C ALA A 88 -7.69 6.04 4.18
N LEU A 89 -7.65 7.23 4.79
CA LEU A 89 -8.47 7.57 5.96
C LEU A 89 -9.96 7.61 5.60
N GLU A 90 -10.35 8.27 4.51
CA GLU A 90 -11.74 8.36 4.05
C GLU A 90 -12.34 6.99 3.74
N SER A 91 -11.59 6.13 3.03
CA SER A 91 -12.01 4.77 2.69
C SER A 91 -12.29 3.93 3.95
N LYS A 92 -11.47 4.08 5.00
CA LYS A 92 -11.67 3.40 6.28
C LYS A 92 -12.74 4.06 7.15
N GLY A 93 -12.83 5.39 7.11
CA GLY A 93 -13.74 6.22 7.89
C GLY A 93 -15.21 6.04 7.48
N LYS A 94 -15.51 5.73 6.22
CA LYS A 94 -16.89 5.38 5.80
C LYS A 94 -17.52 4.24 6.61
N ASN A 95 -16.70 3.36 7.19
CA ASN A 95 -17.17 2.24 8.02
C ASN A 95 -17.35 2.61 9.51
N ILE A 96 -16.94 3.81 9.91
CA ILE A 96 -16.85 4.25 11.29
C ILE A 96 -17.45 5.66 11.28
N ASN A 97 -18.76 5.80 11.52
CA ASN A 97 -19.51 7.08 11.53
C ASN A 97 -18.90 8.11 12.48
N THR A 98 -17.76 8.69 12.12
CA THR A 98 -16.94 9.54 12.97
C THR A 98 -16.37 10.61 12.06
N SER A 99 -16.90 11.82 12.20
CA SER A 99 -16.33 13.01 11.59
C SER A 99 -15.10 13.40 12.39
N ILE A 100 -13.91 13.15 11.85
CA ILE A 100 -12.66 13.52 12.50
C ILE A 100 -12.07 14.70 11.75
N ALA A 101 -11.66 15.73 12.49
CA ALA A 101 -10.95 16.86 11.94
C ALA A 101 -9.59 16.36 11.43
N VAL A 102 -9.44 16.26 10.11
CA VAL A 102 -8.18 15.88 9.47
C VAL A 102 -7.33 17.14 9.37
N ASN A 103 -6.28 17.21 10.20
CA ASN A 103 -5.25 18.25 10.13
C ASN A 103 -3.94 17.69 9.53
N ASP A 104 -2.97 18.57 9.27
CA ASP A 104 -1.71 18.19 8.63
C ASP A 104 -0.92 17.15 9.45
N GLU A 105 -0.86 17.30 10.77
CA GLU A 105 -0.19 16.34 11.67
C GLU A 105 -0.82 14.93 11.57
N THR A 106 -2.15 14.86 11.49
CA THR A 106 -2.90 13.61 11.32
C THR A 106 -2.56 12.94 9.98
N LEU A 107 -2.45 13.73 8.91
CA LEU A 107 -2.09 13.23 7.59
C LEU A 107 -0.64 12.76 7.52
N GLU A 108 0.29 13.47 8.17
CA GLU A 108 1.69 13.05 8.24
C GLU A 108 1.87 11.76 9.03
N TYR A 109 1.12 11.60 10.12
CA TYR A 109 1.13 10.35 10.88
C TYR A 109 0.52 9.18 10.10
N ALA A 110 -0.57 9.43 9.36
CA ALA A 110 -1.17 8.48 8.45
C ALA A 110 -0.25 8.12 7.27
N ALA A 111 0.55 9.07 6.78
CA ALA A 111 1.46 8.88 5.65
C ALA A 111 2.53 7.83 5.91
N GLN A 112 2.85 7.50 7.16
CA GLN A 112 3.74 6.38 7.48
C GLN A 112 3.24 5.05 6.87
N TYR A 113 1.91 4.86 6.74
CA TYR A 113 1.35 3.70 6.05
C TYR A 113 1.68 3.72 4.55
N VAL A 114 1.50 4.88 3.90
CA VAL A 114 1.81 5.08 2.47
C VAL A 114 3.31 4.87 2.23
N LEU A 115 4.17 5.52 3.01
CA LEU A 115 5.62 5.40 2.87
C LEU A 115 6.10 3.94 3.02
N ALA A 116 5.47 3.16 3.90
CA ALA A 116 5.82 1.76 4.11
C ALA A 116 5.37 0.82 2.98
N GLU A 117 4.32 1.15 2.23
CA GLU A 117 3.87 0.33 1.09
C GLU A 117 4.63 0.66 -0.21
N LEU A 118 5.05 1.91 -0.40
CA LEU A 118 5.68 2.39 -1.63
C LEU A 118 6.86 1.56 -2.15
N PRO A 119 7.73 0.95 -1.31
CA PRO A 119 8.79 0.08 -1.81
C PRO A 119 8.27 -1.04 -2.73
N PHE A 120 7.09 -1.60 -2.43
CA PHE A 120 6.47 -2.67 -3.23
C PHE A 120 5.82 -2.16 -4.52
N PHE A 121 5.49 -0.87 -4.58
CA PHE A 121 4.97 -0.24 -5.80
C PHE A 121 6.08 0.18 -6.76
N LEU A 122 7.25 0.57 -6.22
CA LEU A 122 8.37 1.06 -7.01
C LEU A 122 9.29 -0.06 -7.50
N ASN A 123 9.62 -1.02 -6.64
CA ASN A 123 10.48 -2.15 -6.98
C ASN A 123 10.36 -3.29 -5.97
N ALA A 124 9.32 -4.12 -6.08
CA ALA A 124 9.14 -5.28 -5.22
C ALA A 124 10.16 -6.40 -5.52
N ASN A 125 10.70 -6.44 -6.74
CA ASN A 125 11.53 -7.53 -7.26
C ASN A 125 12.64 -8.02 -6.29
N PRO A 126 13.55 -7.15 -5.80
CA PRO A 126 14.60 -7.57 -4.86
C PRO A 126 14.08 -7.84 -3.44
N ILE A 127 12.88 -7.37 -3.11
CA ILE A 127 12.26 -7.54 -1.78
C ILE A 127 11.63 -8.94 -1.68
N ILE A 128 10.86 -9.34 -2.68
CA ILE A 128 10.15 -10.63 -2.71
C ILE A 128 10.83 -11.69 -3.60
N ASN A 129 12.04 -11.40 -4.07
CA ASN A 129 12.88 -12.27 -4.89
C ASN A 129 12.20 -12.75 -6.19
N THR A 130 11.81 -11.79 -7.03
CA THR A 130 11.21 -12.03 -8.36
C THR A 130 12.04 -11.34 -9.44
N GLN A 131 11.97 -11.85 -10.67
CA GLN A 131 12.68 -11.24 -11.81
C GLN A 131 11.97 -9.96 -12.29
N GLU A 132 10.63 -10.03 -12.36
CA GLU A 132 9.73 -8.94 -12.72
C GLU A 132 8.37 -9.18 -12.06
N THR A 133 7.61 -8.12 -11.82
CA THR A 133 6.30 -8.23 -11.16
C THR A 133 5.38 -7.06 -11.44
N LEU A 134 4.08 -7.30 -11.31
CA LEU A 134 3.01 -6.30 -11.42
C LEU A 134 2.26 -6.21 -10.09
N MET A 135 2.15 -5.00 -9.56
CA MET A 135 1.23 -4.70 -8.46
C MET A 135 -0.19 -4.56 -9.04
N ALA A 136 -1.09 -5.45 -8.65
CA ALA A 136 -2.47 -5.43 -9.12
C ALA A 136 -3.40 -4.85 -8.03
N TYR A 137 -4.24 -3.90 -8.40
CA TYR A 137 -5.22 -3.29 -7.50
C TYR A 137 -6.47 -2.85 -8.24
N HIS A 138 -7.56 -2.53 -7.53
CA HIS A 138 -8.86 -2.23 -8.16
C HIS A 138 -9.10 -0.75 -8.44
N ALA A 139 -8.21 0.13 -7.98
CA ALA A 139 -8.36 1.57 -8.09
C ALA A 139 -7.14 2.18 -8.81
N PRO A 140 -7.29 3.34 -9.47
CA PRO A 140 -6.15 4.09 -10.00
C PRO A 140 -5.17 4.53 -8.90
N TRP A 141 -3.91 4.72 -9.28
CA TRP A 141 -2.85 5.21 -8.39
C TRP A 141 -2.25 6.51 -8.93
N GLU A 142 -2.79 7.63 -8.47
CA GLU A 142 -2.40 8.98 -8.92
C GLU A 142 -0.93 9.28 -8.64
N LEU A 143 -0.43 8.92 -7.45
CA LEU A 143 0.98 9.08 -7.10
C LEU A 143 1.89 8.32 -8.07
N GLY A 144 1.50 7.12 -8.49
CA GLY A 144 2.20 6.33 -9.50
C GLY A 144 2.24 7.01 -10.86
N THR A 145 1.13 7.61 -11.27
CA THR A 145 1.03 8.39 -12.52
C THR A 145 2.03 9.54 -12.51
N ASN A 146 2.14 10.25 -11.37
CA ASN A 146 3.11 11.34 -11.21
C ASN A 146 4.56 10.84 -11.20
N ILE A 147 4.85 9.68 -10.59
CA ILE A 147 6.17 9.03 -10.62
C ILE A 147 6.57 8.67 -12.06
N ILE A 148 5.69 8.01 -12.81
CA ILE A 148 5.93 7.61 -14.21
C ILE A 148 6.18 8.84 -15.10
N ASN A 149 5.47 9.93 -14.84
CA ASN A 149 5.64 11.21 -15.55
C ASN A 149 6.86 12.03 -15.05
N ASN A 150 7.78 11.42 -14.31
CA ASN A 150 9.00 12.04 -13.76
C ASN A 150 8.73 13.35 -12.99
N LYS A 151 7.62 13.42 -12.23
CA LYS A 151 7.29 14.59 -11.40
C LYS A 151 8.06 14.64 -10.09
N PHE A 152 8.77 13.57 -9.73
CA PHE A 152 9.57 13.45 -8.51
C PHE A 152 10.93 12.83 -8.84
N ASN A 153 11.90 12.95 -7.94
CA ASN A 153 13.18 12.24 -8.04
C ASN A 153 13.08 10.79 -7.56
N LEU A 154 11.98 10.12 -7.92
CA LEU A 154 11.72 8.70 -7.70
C LEU A 154 11.33 8.08 -9.03
N LYS A 155 11.75 6.84 -9.26
CA LYS A 155 11.42 6.10 -10.47
C LYS A 155 10.87 4.73 -10.11
N MET A 156 9.84 4.31 -10.83
CA MET A 156 9.43 2.91 -10.86
C MET A 156 10.50 2.11 -11.62
N ASN A 157 10.88 0.95 -11.10
CA ASN A 157 11.83 0.07 -11.76
C ASN A 157 11.23 -0.46 -13.08
N GLU A 158 12.04 -0.63 -14.12
CA GLU A 158 11.59 -1.11 -15.44
C GLU A 158 10.96 -2.52 -15.41
N LYS A 159 11.27 -3.33 -14.39
CA LYS A 159 10.72 -4.68 -14.17
C LYS A 159 9.57 -4.67 -13.15
N GLN A 160 9.07 -3.50 -12.80
CA GLN A 160 7.92 -3.30 -11.93
C GLN A 160 6.82 -2.61 -12.73
N GLY A 161 5.58 -3.08 -12.60
CA GLY A 161 4.42 -2.38 -13.14
C GLY A 161 3.27 -2.29 -12.15
N TYR A 162 2.23 -1.57 -12.58
CA TYR A 162 0.97 -1.42 -11.87
C TYR A 162 -0.18 -1.65 -12.82
N ILE A 163 -1.13 -2.52 -12.44
CA ILE A 163 -2.32 -2.81 -13.25
C ILE A 163 -3.59 -2.60 -12.44
N ILE A 164 -4.60 -2.05 -13.10
CA ILE A 164 -5.92 -1.82 -12.51
C ILE A 164 -6.85 -2.96 -12.94
N LEU A 165 -7.36 -3.69 -11.96
CA LEU A 165 -8.33 -4.76 -12.16
C LEU A 165 -9.74 -4.24 -11.86
N THR A 166 -10.60 -4.22 -12.86
CA THR A 166 -12.03 -3.98 -12.68
C THR A 166 -12.76 -5.32 -12.70
N GLU A 167 -13.76 -5.49 -11.84
CA GLU A 167 -14.71 -6.59 -12.01
C GLU A 167 -15.34 -6.45 -13.40
N LYS A 168 -15.45 -7.56 -14.14
CA LYS A 168 -15.95 -7.56 -15.52
C LYS A 168 -17.34 -6.90 -15.57
N GLY A 169 -17.43 -5.65 -16.03
CA GLY A 169 -18.70 -5.01 -16.42
C GLY A 169 -18.85 -5.03 -17.93
N ASP A 170 -19.95 -5.63 -18.43
CA ASP A 170 -20.66 -5.58 -19.74
C ASP A 170 -19.99 -5.16 -21.08
N ASN A 171 -18.74 -4.72 -21.13
CA ASN A 171 -18.03 -4.29 -22.33
C ASN A 171 -17.05 -5.36 -22.82
N TYR A 172 -17.52 -6.59 -22.94
CA TYR A 172 -16.84 -7.55 -23.81
C TYR A 172 -17.17 -7.19 -25.26
N VAL A 173 -16.35 -6.35 -25.87
CA VAL A 173 -16.17 -6.45 -27.32
C VAL A 173 -15.50 -7.81 -27.53
N LYS A 174 -16.28 -8.79 -27.99
CA LYS A 174 -15.71 -9.96 -28.66
C LYS A 174 -14.87 -9.40 -29.80
N SER A 175 -13.55 -9.38 -29.66
CA SER A 175 -12.69 -9.21 -30.82
C SER A 175 -12.80 -10.49 -31.64
N VAL A 176 -13.27 -10.26 -32.86
CA VAL A 176 -13.31 -11.12 -34.04
C VAL A 176 -12.03 -11.92 -34.22
#